data_AF-A0A8H8IPK5-F1
#
_entry.id   AF-A0A8H8IPK5-F1
#
_cell.length_a   1.000
_cell.length_b   1.000
_cell.length_c   1.000
_cell.angle_alpha   90.00
_cell.angle_beta   90.00
_cell.angle_gamma   90.00
#
_symmetry.space_group_name_H-M   'P 1'
#
loop_
_entity.id
_entity.type
_entity.pdbx_description
1 polymer ?
#
loop_
_entity_poly.entity_id
_entity_poly.type
_entity_poly.pdbx_seq_one_letter_code
_entity_poly.pdbx_strand_id
1 'polypeptide(L)'
;MRLESGSVLRASHRDISESALEVLSSIGRYRSGLPSIHSLSPEQQKQFESDLCKLWVANGFAWHAINQPQTQIFFQKWLPEARLPDRQKLSGDVLLQEVEHANASMREAIRGRVATGMSDGWKNIKRNYLVASMLSVDHKASNLLLL
;
A
#
# COMPACT_ATOMS: atom_id res chain seq x y z
N MET A 1 -17.42 -23.53 43.99
CA MET A 1 -16.42 -23.35 42.92
C MET A 1 -16.90 -22.21 42.04
N ARG A 2 -16.31 -21.01 42.18
CA ARG A 2 -16.76 -19.78 41.52
C ARG A 2 -15.67 -19.42 40.50
N LEU A 3 -16.02 -19.35 39.21
CA LEU A 3 -15.09 -18.96 38.14
C LEU A 3 -15.00 -17.44 38.10
N GLU A 4 -13.78 -16.92 38.13
CA GLU A 4 -13.50 -15.48 38.07
C GLU A 4 -13.81 -14.91 36.67
N SER A 5 -14.58 -13.83 36.65
CA SER A 5 -14.87 -13.03 35.46
C SER A 5 -13.68 -12.13 35.14
N GLY A 6 -12.92 -12.50 34.11
CA GLY A 6 -11.87 -11.65 33.53
C GLY A 6 -12.44 -10.30 33.10
N SER A 7 -11.99 -9.24 33.75
CA SER A 7 -12.36 -7.87 33.44
C SER A 7 -11.58 -7.42 32.19
N VAL A 8 -12.28 -7.27 31.06
CA VAL A 8 -11.72 -6.63 29.87
C VAL A 8 -11.55 -5.15 30.19
N LEU A 9 -10.30 -4.70 30.37
CA LEU A 9 -9.95 -3.30 30.54
C LEU A 9 -10.34 -2.53 29.28
N ARG A 10 -11.50 -1.87 29.30
CA ARG A 10 -11.86 -0.82 28.34
C ARG A 10 -11.01 0.41 28.68
N ALA A 11 -9.99 0.69 27.87
CA ALA A 11 -9.27 1.96 27.94
C ALA A 11 -10.27 3.12 27.82
N SER A 12 -10.23 4.04 28.77
CA SER A 12 -11.09 5.22 28.81
C SER A 12 -10.72 6.16 27.67
N HIS A 13 -11.69 6.93 27.17
CA HIS A 13 -11.45 7.98 26.17
C HIS A 13 -10.39 9.01 26.62
N ARG A 14 -10.15 9.14 27.94
CA ARG A 14 -9.07 9.98 28.50
C ARG A 14 -7.67 9.38 28.29
N ASP A 15 -7.54 8.06 28.38
CA ASP A 15 -6.26 7.34 28.25
C ASP A 15 -5.71 7.40 26.80
N ILE A 16 -6.63 7.43 25.82
CA ILE A 16 -6.29 7.63 24.40
C ILE A 16 -5.77 9.06 24.15
N SER A 17 -6.29 10.05 24.87
CA SER A 17 -5.86 11.44 24.71
C SER A 17 -4.48 11.72 25.32
N GLU A 18 -4.16 11.11 26.47
CA GLU A 18 -2.84 11.26 27.10
C GLU A 18 -1.74 10.56 26.30
N SER A 19 -2.00 9.35 25.80
CA SER A 19 -1.06 8.63 24.91
C SER A 19 -0.81 9.39 23.60
N ALA A 20 -1.84 10.01 23.01
CA ALA A 20 -1.68 10.86 21.84
C ALA A 20 -0.81 12.10 22.15
N LEU A 21 -0.99 12.74 23.31
CA LEU A 21 -0.18 13.89 23.73
C LEU A 21 1.26 13.52 24.04
N GLU A 22 1.51 12.35 24.63
CA GLU A 22 2.85 11.85 24.91
C GLU A 22 3.62 11.55 23.61
N VAL A 23 2.94 10.94 22.63
CA VAL A 23 3.45 10.73 21.27
C VAL A 23 3.75 12.06 20.60
N LEU A 24 2.84 13.05 20.69
CA LEU A 24 3.04 14.40 20.14
C LEU A 24 4.20 15.16 20.83
N SER A 25 4.39 14.99 22.14
CA SER A 25 5.50 15.58 22.88
C SER A 25 6.85 14.95 22.51
N SER A 26 6.84 13.64 22.23
CA SER A 26 8.00 12.91 21.72
C SER A 26 8.34 13.33 20.27
N ILE A 27 7.31 13.60 19.45
CA ILE A 27 7.45 14.19 18.11
C ILE A 27 8.04 15.62 18.18
N GLY A 28 7.61 16.42 19.16
CA GLY A 28 8.14 17.78 19.39
C GLY A 28 9.65 17.80 19.69
N ARG A 29 10.17 16.77 20.35
CA ARG A 29 11.61 16.62 20.66
C ARG A 29 12.46 16.16 19.46
N TYR A 30 11.85 15.59 18.42
CA TYR A 30 12.53 15.25 17.17
C TYR A 30 12.60 16.41 16.16
N ARG A 31 11.94 17.55 16.43
CA ARG A 31 11.91 18.72 15.53
C ARG A 31 13.17 19.59 15.51
N SER A 32 14.18 19.29 16.34
CA SER A 32 15.46 20.01 16.32
C SER A 32 16.55 19.19 15.62
N GLY A 33 16.57 19.19 14.28
CA GLY A 33 17.59 18.47 13.52
C GLY A 33 17.49 18.54 12.00
N LEU A 34 17.61 19.76 11.45
CA LEU A 34 18.03 20.11 10.07
C LEU A 34 17.11 19.71 8.87
N PRO A 35 16.86 20.64 7.92
CA PRO A 35 16.29 20.27 6.61
C PRO A 35 17.33 19.46 5.81
N SER A 36 16.94 18.33 5.20
CA SER A 36 17.82 17.65 4.26
C SER A 36 18.01 18.56 3.04
N ILE A 37 19.26 18.95 2.78
CA ILE A 37 19.62 19.84 1.66
C ILE A 37 19.50 19.10 0.32
N HIS A 38 19.34 17.77 0.35
CA HIS A 38 19.10 16.94 -0.82
C HIS A 38 17.67 16.39 -0.78
N SER A 39 16.86 16.80 -1.74
CA SER A 39 15.60 16.15 -2.09
C SER A 39 15.85 15.23 -3.28
N LEU A 40 15.11 14.13 -3.39
CA LEU A 40 15.16 13.27 -4.57
C LEU A 40 14.96 14.07 -5.85
N SER A 41 15.69 13.70 -6.92
CA SER A 41 15.39 14.20 -8.27
C SER A 41 13.95 13.82 -8.66
N PRO A 42 13.31 14.52 -9.60
CA PRO A 42 11.97 14.15 -10.07
C PRO A 42 11.87 12.68 -10.53
N GLU A 43 12.90 12.17 -11.20
CA GLU A 43 12.98 10.78 -11.65
C GLU A 43 13.13 9.82 -10.48
N GLN A 44 14.00 10.14 -9.51
CA GLN A 44 14.17 9.33 -8.30
C GLN A 44 12.89 9.31 -7.45
N GLN A 45 12.18 10.42 -7.36
CA GLN A 45 10.90 10.52 -6.67
C GLN A 45 9.84 9.66 -7.37
N LYS A 46 9.79 9.68 -8.70
CA LYS A 46 8.87 8.81 -9.46
C LYS A 46 9.20 7.34 -9.28
N GLN A 47 10.48 6.98 -9.29
CA GLN A 47 10.93 5.61 -9.04
C GLN A 47 10.57 5.14 -7.63
N PHE A 48 10.79 6.01 -6.63
CA PHE A 48 10.39 5.75 -5.26
C PHE A 48 8.89 5.48 -5.14
N GLU A 49 8.03 6.28 -5.78
CA GLU A 49 6.57 6.09 -5.75
C GLU A 49 6.15 4.76 -6.42
N SER A 50 6.77 4.41 -7.54
CA SER A 50 6.57 3.12 -8.23
C SER A 50 6.92 1.94 -7.32
N ASP A 51 8.11 1.98 -6.70
CA ASP A 51 8.58 0.89 -5.84
C ASP A 51 7.80 0.79 -4.53
N LEU A 52 7.39 1.94 -3.97
CA LEU A 52 6.49 2.00 -2.83
C LEU A 52 5.13 1.38 -3.14
N CYS A 53 4.59 1.62 -4.34
CA CYS A 53 3.33 1.01 -4.79
C CYS A 53 3.45 -0.52 -4.88
N LYS A 54 4.53 -1.03 -5.49
CA LYS A 54 4.80 -2.47 -5.57
C LYS A 54 4.93 -3.08 -4.17
N LEU A 55 5.65 -2.41 -3.26
CA LEU A 55 5.77 -2.83 -1.87
C LEU A 55 4.40 -2.91 -1.19
N TRP A 56 3.55 -1.89 -1.38
CA TRP A 56 2.21 -1.84 -0.79
C TRP A 56 1.34 -2.99 -1.26
N VAL A 57 1.31 -3.24 -2.57
CA VAL A 57 0.54 -4.34 -3.17
C VAL A 57 1.07 -5.69 -2.71
N ALA A 58 2.38 -5.90 -2.76
CA ALA A 58 3.00 -7.18 -2.40
C ALA A 58 2.75 -7.58 -0.94
N ASN A 59 2.66 -6.60 -0.03
CA ASN A 59 2.38 -6.83 1.39
C ASN A 59 0.89 -6.77 1.74
N GLY A 60 0.01 -6.49 0.77
CA GLY A 60 -1.43 -6.33 1.02
C GLY A 60 -1.75 -5.18 1.99
N PHE A 61 -0.93 -4.13 2.01
CA PHE A 61 -1.18 -2.98 2.88
C PHE A 61 -2.41 -2.21 2.41
N ALA A 62 -3.27 -1.87 3.37
CA ALA A 62 -4.42 -1.03 3.08
C ALA A 62 -3.95 0.36 2.60
N TRP A 63 -4.56 0.89 1.53
CA TRP A 63 -4.14 2.17 0.93
C TRP A 63 -4.16 3.34 1.91
N HIS A 64 -5.12 3.38 2.83
CA HIS A 64 -5.20 4.42 3.85
C HIS A 64 -4.02 4.40 4.83
N ALA A 65 -3.25 3.30 4.91
CA ALA A 65 -2.08 3.16 5.78
C ALA A 65 -0.94 4.12 5.40
N ILE A 66 -0.87 4.57 4.13
CA ILE A 66 0.16 5.55 3.73
C ILE A 66 -0.06 6.90 4.41
N ASN A 67 -1.32 7.30 4.64
CA ASN A 67 -1.67 8.54 5.35
C ASN A 67 -1.63 8.40 6.88
N GLN A 68 -1.36 7.21 7.42
CA GLN A 68 -1.30 7.03 8.88
C GLN A 68 -0.11 7.81 9.46
N PRO A 69 -0.28 8.55 10.57
CA PRO A 69 0.79 9.34 11.15
C PRO A 69 2.06 8.54 11.45
N GLN A 70 1.94 7.31 11.93
CA GLN A 70 3.11 6.46 12.22
C GLN A 70 3.89 6.09 10.96
N THR A 71 3.21 5.84 9.83
CA THR A 71 3.86 5.62 8.54
C THR A 71 4.63 6.87 8.11
N GLN A 72 4.01 8.05 8.21
CA GLN A 72 4.64 9.32 7.86
C GLN A 72 5.88 9.60 8.72
N ILE A 73 5.79 9.36 10.04
CA ILE A 73 6.91 9.51 10.97
C ILE A 73 8.05 8.54 10.62
N PHE A 74 7.73 7.29 10.31
CA PHE A 74 8.73 6.29 9.93
C PHE A 74 9.53 6.74 8.70
N PHE A 75 8.85 7.13 7.63
CA PHE A 75 9.54 7.56 6.42
C PHE A 75 10.26 8.89 6.60
N GLN A 76 9.70 9.83 7.36
CA GLN A 76 10.40 11.07 7.69
C GLN A 76 11.70 10.81 8.48
N LYS A 77 11.71 9.79 9.36
CA LYS A 77 12.88 9.43 10.16
C LYS A 77 13.96 8.73 9.33
N TRP A 78 13.57 7.78 8.49
CA TRP A 78 14.52 6.90 7.80
C TRP A 78 14.82 7.30 6.35
N LEU A 79 13.94 8.09 5.73
CA LEU A 79 14.05 8.55 4.35
C LEU A 79 13.49 9.98 4.18
N PRO A 80 14.06 10.99 4.86
CA PRO A 80 13.54 12.36 4.86
C PRO A 80 13.53 13.03 3.48
N GLU A 81 14.36 12.57 2.55
CA GLU A 81 14.48 13.15 1.21
C GLU A 81 13.32 12.76 0.28
N ALA A 82 12.59 11.69 0.61
CA ALA A 82 11.48 11.18 -0.17
C ALA A 82 10.17 11.84 0.26
N ARG A 83 9.39 12.32 -0.71
CA ARG A 83 8.04 12.82 -0.45
C ARG A 83 7.07 11.65 -0.54
N LEU A 84 6.34 11.39 0.55
CA LEU A 84 5.33 10.34 0.50
C LEU A 84 4.14 10.77 -0.35
N PRO A 85 3.68 9.95 -1.32
CA PRO A 85 2.41 10.19 -1.96
C PRO A 85 1.28 10.01 -0.94
N ASP A 86 0.17 10.70 -1.16
CA ASP A 86 -1.04 10.39 -0.41
C ASP A 86 -1.71 9.13 -0.97
N ARG A 87 -2.73 8.64 -0.26
CA ARG A 87 -3.48 7.46 -0.67
C ARG A 87 -4.09 7.60 -2.06
N GLN A 88 -4.52 8.80 -2.46
CA GLN A 88 -5.23 9.00 -3.72
C GLN A 88 -4.26 8.85 -4.90
N LYS A 89 -3.07 9.44 -4.78
CA LYS A 89 -2.00 9.31 -5.76
C LYS A 89 -1.48 7.87 -5.83
N LEU A 90 -1.22 7.25 -4.66
CA LEU A 90 -0.65 5.90 -4.60
C LEU A 90 -1.62 4.83 -5.11
N SER A 91 -2.90 4.87 -4.71
CA SER A 91 -3.91 3.93 -5.18
C SER A 91 -4.58 4.33 -6.51
N GLY A 92 -4.18 5.47 -7.08
CA GLY A 92 -4.72 6.02 -8.32
C GLY A 92 -3.67 5.94 -9.43
N ASP A 93 -3.14 7.09 -9.82
CA ASP A 93 -2.25 7.23 -10.98
C ASP A 93 -1.02 6.32 -10.92
N VAL A 94 -0.41 6.17 -9.74
CA VAL A 94 0.78 5.32 -9.57
C VAL A 94 0.41 3.85 -9.77
N LEU A 95 -0.66 3.39 -9.11
CA LEU A 95 -1.15 2.02 -9.29
C LEU A 95 -1.55 1.72 -10.73
N LEU A 96 -2.21 2.66 -11.40
CA LEU A 96 -2.62 2.50 -12.80
C LEU A 96 -1.41 2.34 -13.73
N GLN A 97 -0.35 3.15 -13.54
CA GLN A 97 0.89 3.02 -14.30
C GLN A 97 1.54 1.63 -14.09
N GLU A 98 1.58 1.14 -12.85
CA GLU A 98 2.14 -0.18 -12.56
C GLU A 98 1.30 -1.33 -13.12
N VAL A 99 -0.03 -1.19 -13.14
CA VAL A 99 -0.92 -2.15 -13.82
C VAL A 99 -0.67 -2.17 -15.32
N GLU A 100 -0.51 -1.00 -15.96
CA GLU A 100 -0.20 -0.95 -17.39
C GLU A 100 1.19 -1.53 -17.71
N HIS A 101 2.19 -1.27 -16.87
CA HIS A 101 3.50 -1.92 -17.01
C HIS A 101 3.41 -3.45 -16.86
N ALA A 102 2.65 -3.94 -15.88
CA ALA A 102 2.44 -5.37 -15.69
C ALA A 102 1.71 -5.99 -16.89
N ASN A 103 0.67 -5.34 -17.40
CA ASN A 103 -0.07 -5.76 -18.58
C ASN A 103 0.81 -5.77 -19.84
N ALA A 104 1.65 -4.75 -20.04
CA ALA A 104 2.58 -4.68 -21.17
C ALA A 104 3.62 -5.81 -21.10
N SER A 105 4.22 -6.03 -19.93
CA SER A 105 5.18 -7.11 -19.70
C SER A 105 4.56 -8.49 -19.95
N MET A 106 3.33 -8.71 -19.46
CA MET A 106 2.59 -9.93 -19.70
C MET A 106 2.27 -10.13 -21.20
N ARG A 107 1.78 -9.09 -21.89
CA ARG A 107 1.49 -9.15 -23.34
C ARG A 107 2.72 -9.53 -24.16
N GLU A 108 3.89 -9.03 -23.78
CA GLU A 108 5.15 -9.40 -24.40
C GLU A 108 5.53 -10.86 -24.09
N ALA A 109 5.37 -11.28 -22.84
CA ALA A 109 5.67 -12.65 -22.42
C ALA A 109 4.83 -13.72 -23.15
N ILE A 110 3.59 -13.40 -23.53
CA ILE A 110 2.68 -14.33 -24.23
C ILE A 110 2.74 -14.21 -25.76
N ARG A 111 3.39 -13.18 -26.31
CA ARG A 111 3.37 -12.90 -27.75
C ARG A 111 3.94 -14.07 -28.54
N GLY A 112 3.15 -14.59 -29.49
CA GLY A 112 3.54 -15.70 -30.36
C GLY A 112 3.60 -17.07 -29.67
N ARG A 113 3.06 -17.19 -28.44
CA ARG A 113 3.03 -18.44 -27.67
C ARG A 113 1.61 -18.93 -27.46
N VAL A 114 1.46 -20.22 -27.16
CA VAL A 114 0.18 -20.81 -26.76
C VAL A 114 0.00 -20.62 -25.26
N ALA A 115 -1.14 -20.06 -24.86
CA ALA A 115 -1.48 -19.79 -23.47
C ALA A 115 -2.77 -20.53 -23.08
N THR A 116 -2.81 -21.05 -21.85
CA THR A 116 -4.04 -21.51 -21.22
C THR A 116 -4.63 -20.38 -20.39
N GLY A 117 -5.85 -19.96 -20.71
CA GLY A 117 -6.59 -18.96 -19.95
C GLY A 117 -7.59 -19.60 -18.99
N MET A 118 -7.73 -19.01 -17.80
CA MET A 118 -8.79 -19.30 -16.84
C MET A 118 -9.46 -17.99 -16.45
N SER A 119 -10.78 -18.01 -16.28
CA SER A 119 -11.53 -16.85 -15.79
C SER A 119 -12.54 -17.29 -14.73
N ASP A 120 -12.65 -16.49 -13.68
CA ASP A 120 -13.64 -16.63 -12.62
C ASP A 120 -14.43 -15.33 -12.47
N GLY A 121 -15.71 -15.44 -12.15
CA GLY A 121 -16.64 -14.31 -12.05
C GLY A 121 -17.40 -14.34 -10.74
N TRP A 122 -17.24 -13.29 -9.93
CA TRP A 122 -18.06 -13.06 -8.74
C TRP A 122 -19.06 -11.93 -8.95
N LYS A 123 -20.25 -12.08 -8.38
CA LYS A 123 -21.26 -11.01 -8.31
C LYS A 123 -21.44 -10.58 -6.86
N ASN A 124 -21.26 -9.28 -6.58
CA ASN A 124 -21.52 -8.77 -5.25
C ASN A 124 -23.04 -8.57 -4.99
N ILE A 125 -23.43 -8.36 -3.74
CA ILE A 125 -24.83 -8.13 -3.32
C ILE A 125 -25.45 -6.90 -4.01
N LYS A 126 -24.62 -5.91 -4.39
CA LYS A 126 -25.02 -4.73 -5.16
C LYS A 126 -25.13 -4.97 -6.67
N ARG A 127 -24.97 -6.23 -7.12
CA ARG A 127 -25.00 -6.67 -8.52
C ARG A 127 -23.86 -6.14 -9.40
N ASN A 128 -22.75 -5.72 -8.81
CA ASN A 128 -21.51 -5.48 -9.55
C ASN A 128 -20.84 -6.81 -9.83
N TYR A 129 -20.28 -6.95 -11.03
CA TYR A 129 -19.51 -8.12 -11.45
C TYR A 129 -18.03 -7.85 -11.26
N LEU A 130 -17.31 -8.82 -10.72
CA LEU A 130 -15.87 -8.88 -10.65
C LEU A 130 -15.44 -10.08 -11.48
N VAL A 131 -14.63 -9.86 -12.51
CA VAL A 131 -14.07 -10.95 -13.32
C VAL A 131 -12.57 -10.97 -13.08
N ALA A 132 -12.05 -12.11 -12.66
CA ALA A 132 -10.62 -12.36 -12.52
C ALA A 132 -10.19 -13.30 -13.64
N SER A 133 -9.08 -12.99 -14.29
CA SER A 133 -8.50 -13.84 -15.33
C SER A 133 -7.06 -14.22 -15.00
N MET A 134 -6.67 -15.41 -15.39
CA MET A 134 -5.31 -15.92 -15.27
C MET A 134 -4.88 -16.51 -16.61
N LEU A 135 -3.65 -16.26 -17.00
CA LEU A 135 -3.03 -16.82 -18.20
C LEU A 135 -1.83 -17.64 -17.78
N SER A 136 -1.64 -18.82 -18.36
CA SER A 136 -0.46 -19.65 -18.14
C SER A 136 0.21 -19.95 -19.48
N VAL A 137 1.51 -19.69 -19.58
CA VAL A 137 2.34 -19.94 -20.77
C VAL A 137 3.56 -20.75 -20.34
N ASP A 138 3.83 -21.86 -21.02
CA ASP A 138 4.96 -22.76 -20.70
C ASP A 138 5.01 -23.14 -19.20
N HIS A 139 3.85 -23.41 -18.59
CA HIS A 139 3.67 -23.71 -17.16
C HIS A 139 3.99 -22.56 -16.18
N LYS A 140 4.11 -21.31 -16.67
CA LYS A 140 4.26 -20.11 -15.84
C LYS A 140 2.98 -19.29 -15.85
N ALA A 141 2.40 -19.07 -14.67
CA ALA A 141 1.20 -18.26 -14.50
C ALA A 141 1.51 -16.76 -14.53
N SER A 142 0.63 -16.00 -15.17
CA SER A 142 0.55 -14.54 -15.18
C SER A 142 -0.89 -14.14 -14.89
N ASN A 143 -1.08 -13.24 -13.91
CA ASN A 143 -2.42 -12.78 -13.53
C ASN A 143 -2.85 -11.62 -14.45
N LEU A 144 -4.09 -11.66 -14.92
CA LEU A 144 -4.71 -10.58 -15.71
C LEU A 144 -5.90 -10.02 -14.92
N LEU A 145 -5.82 -8.74 -14.55
CA LEU A 145 -6.99 -8.00 -14.08
C LEU A 145 -7.66 -7.36 -15.30
N LEU A 146 -8.77 -7.94 -15.74
CA LEU A 146 -9.75 -7.25 -16.60
C LEU A 146 -10.76 -6.57 -15.67
N LEU A 147 -10.83 -5.23 -15.72
CA LEU A 147 -11.82 -4.43 -15.00
C LEU A 147 -13.24 -4.64 -15.55
#